data_AF-A0A7W1KQK9-F1
#
_entry.id   AF-A0A7W1KQK9-F1
#
_cell.length_a   1.000
_cell.length_b   1.000
_cell.length_c   1.000
_cell.angle_alpha   90.00
_cell.angle_beta   90.00
_cell.angle_gamma   90.00
#
_symmetry.space_group_name_H-M   'P 1'
#
loop_
_entity.id
_entity.type
_entity.pdbx_description
1 polymer ?
#
loop_
_entity_poly.entity_id
_entity_poly.type
_entity_poly.pdbx_seq_one_letter_code
_entity_poly.pdbx_strand_id
1 'polypeptide(L)'
;AKEHAELMAGRYVASRRSRTTFFALVNLLGQVKVVASDKGTISLPDFKGLDGSPRKWQEIAPFVWRNVDGGDRLAAKVENGQIVSFGLDAGQSVMFEPVPWWWSAAWLLPVLFAALAALLLTTLAWPVSALVRRRYGVAFGLTGIDARAHRLVRIASVLVLATILAWVVLIQLMSSDFKWLGPGMDGWISFLRLLALVMFVGGSAVALWNAWVVVRSERRWLAKVWSVVLAVACLTVLYIGIVFHIVGYSANY
;
A
#
# COMPACT_ATOMS: atom_id res chain seq x y z
N ALA A 1 -27.96 2.24 -18.95
CA ALA A 1 -27.06 1.07 -19.13
C ALA A 1 -25.61 1.46 -19.30
N LYS A 2 -25.13 1.88 -20.48
CA LYS A 2 -23.69 2.11 -20.69
C LYS A 2 -23.11 3.22 -19.81
N GLU A 3 -23.74 4.39 -19.79
CA GLU A 3 -23.35 5.51 -18.92
C GLU A 3 -23.38 5.13 -17.44
N HIS A 4 -24.40 4.39 -17.00
CA HIS A 4 -24.49 3.92 -15.60
C HIS A 4 -23.39 2.90 -15.26
N ALA A 5 -23.01 2.03 -16.21
CA ALA A 5 -21.90 1.11 -16.03
C ALA A 5 -20.58 1.88 -15.89
N GLU A 6 -20.36 2.90 -16.71
CA GLU A 6 -19.18 3.78 -16.66
C GLU A 6 -19.12 4.57 -15.35
N LEU A 7 -20.25 5.11 -14.87
CA LEU A 7 -20.33 5.76 -13.55
C LEU A 7 -20.04 4.80 -12.39
N MET A 8 -20.39 3.52 -12.54
CA MET A 8 -20.08 2.48 -11.56
C MET A 8 -18.61 2.03 -11.61
N ALA A 9 -17.88 2.28 -12.69
CA ALA A 9 -16.50 1.81 -12.83
C ALA A 9 -15.57 2.50 -11.83
N GLY A 10 -14.78 1.72 -11.10
CA GLY A 10 -13.90 2.26 -10.08
C GLY A 10 -13.46 1.25 -9.04
N ARG A 11 -12.86 1.76 -7.97
CA ARG A 11 -12.52 0.97 -6.79
C ARG A 11 -13.41 1.39 -5.64
N TYR A 12 -13.85 0.39 -4.89
CA TYR A 12 -14.73 0.56 -3.75
C TYR A 12 -14.21 -0.22 -2.56
N VAL A 13 -14.66 0.18 -1.39
CA VAL A 13 -14.19 -0.39 -0.12
C VAL A 13 -15.36 -0.53 0.84
N ALA A 14 -15.37 -1.62 1.61
CA ALA A 14 -16.42 -1.93 2.57
C ALA A 14 -16.59 -0.80 3.59
N SER A 15 -17.82 -0.32 3.80
CA SER A 15 -18.13 0.75 4.75
C SER A 15 -17.86 0.34 6.19
N ARG A 16 -18.13 -0.94 6.50
CA ARG A 16 -17.75 -1.63 7.74
C ARG A 16 -16.27 -2.02 7.69
N ARG A 17 -15.42 -1.12 8.17
CA ARG A 17 -13.96 -1.28 8.22
C ARG A 17 -13.35 -0.47 9.35
N SER A 18 -12.15 -0.84 9.80
CA SER A 18 -11.34 0.11 10.59
C SER A 18 -10.88 1.26 9.69
N ARG A 19 -11.17 2.50 10.09
CA ARG A 19 -10.80 3.72 9.33
C ARG A 19 -9.62 4.47 9.95
N THR A 20 -9.56 4.51 11.28
CA THR A 20 -8.65 5.39 12.04
C THR A 20 -7.53 4.64 12.76
N THR A 21 -7.39 3.34 12.50
CA THR A 21 -6.37 2.49 13.13
C THR A 21 -5.46 1.85 12.08
N PHE A 22 -4.34 1.27 12.49
CA PHE A 22 -3.37 0.67 11.56
C PHE A 22 -3.96 -0.48 10.72
N PHE A 23 -5.07 -1.08 11.16
CA PHE A 23 -5.85 -2.04 10.38
C PHE A 23 -6.44 -1.42 9.10
N ALA A 24 -6.47 -0.08 8.98
CA ALA A 24 -6.81 0.59 7.75
C ALA A 24 -5.96 0.09 6.56
N LEU A 25 -4.72 -0.36 6.80
CA LEU A 25 -3.82 -0.89 5.77
C LEU A 25 -4.40 -2.14 5.10
N VAL A 26 -5.11 -2.99 5.84
CA VAL A 26 -5.74 -4.20 5.28
C VAL A 26 -6.80 -3.82 4.24
N ASN A 27 -7.48 -2.69 4.43
CA ASN A 27 -8.48 -2.20 3.47
C ASN A 27 -7.86 -1.74 2.14
N LEU A 28 -6.55 -1.44 2.08
CA LEU A 28 -5.87 -1.18 0.81
C LEU A 28 -5.87 -2.42 -0.08
N LEU A 29 -5.71 -3.60 0.52
CA LEU A 29 -5.73 -4.89 -0.17
C LEU A 29 -7.16 -5.37 -0.43
N GLY A 30 -8.12 -4.97 0.40
CA GLY A 30 -9.54 -5.34 0.30
C GLY A 30 -10.41 -4.47 -0.61
N GLN A 31 -9.82 -3.65 -1.49
CA GLN A 31 -10.59 -2.79 -2.41
C GLN A 31 -11.19 -3.60 -3.55
N VAL A 32 -12.52 -3.59 -3.66
CA VAL A 32 -13.27 -4.22 -4.75
C VAL A 32 -13.15 -3.38 -6.01
N LYS A 33 -12.82 -4.02 -7.13
CA LYS A 33 -12.81 -3.36 -8.45
C LYS A 33 -14.14 -3.61 -9.17
N VAL A 34 -14.78 -2.54 -9.64
CA VAL A 34 -15.92 -2.62 -10.57
C VAL A 34 -15.44 -2.22 -11.96
N VAL A 35 -15.72 -3.05 -12.96
CA VAL A 35 -15.33 -2.84 -14.35
C VAL A 35 -16.56 -2.72 -15.22
N ALA A 36 -16.67 -1.64 -15.98
CA ALA A 36 -17.69 -1.49 -17.00
C ALA A 36 -17.31 -2.28 -18.27
N SER A 37 -18.31 -2.85 -18.93
CA SER A 37 -18.17 -3.45 -20.26
C SER A 37 -18.84 -2.56 -21.31
N ASP A 38 -18.34 -2.63 -22.54
CA ASP A 38 -18.91 -1.92 -23.71
C ASP A 38 -20.39 -2.23 -23.94
N LYS A 39 -20.86 -3.39 -23.47
CA LYS A 39 -22.25 -3.84 -23.56
C LYS A 39 -23.17 -3.24 -22.49
N GLY A 40 -22.67 -2.32 -21.66
CA GLY A 40 -23.43 -1.69 -20.58
C GLY A 40 -23.73 -2.62 -19.40
N THR A 41 -22.90 -3.65 -19.19
CA THR A 41 -22.88 -4.53 -18.01
C THR A 41 -21.71 -4.16 -17.11
N ILE A 42 -21.77 -4.50 -15.82
CA ILE A 42 -20.64 -4.39 -14.91
C ILE A 42 -20.12 -5.78 -14.51
N SER A 43 -18.82 -5.87 -14.20
CA SER A 43 -18.22 -7.06 -13.60
C SER A 43 -17.44 -6.70 -12.34
N LEU A 44 -17.50 -7.60 -11.37
CA LEU A 44 -16.76 -7.51 -10.12
C LEU A 44 -15.79 -8.69 -10.09
N PRO A 45 -14.52 -8.53 -10.54
CA PRO A 45 -13.57 -9.65 -10.69
C PRO A 45 -13.28 -10.44 -9.41
N ASP A 46 -13.40 -9.77 -8.26
CA ASP A 46 -13.20 -10.38 -6.95
C ASP A 46 -14.36 -11.32 -6.56
N PHE A 47 -15.53 -11.15 -7.20
CA PHE A 47 -16.73 -11.97 -7.00
C PHE A 47 -16.85 -12.96 -8.16
N LYS A 48 -16.36 -14.17 -7.94
CA LYS A 48 -16.36 -15.23 -8.96
C LYS A 48 -17.64 -16.07 -8.92
N GLY A 49 -18.06 -16.57 -10.08
CA GLY A 49 -19.07 -17.60 -10.23
C GLY A 49 -18.54 -18.97 -9.82
N LEU A 50 -19.42 -19.99 -9.84
CA LEU A 50 -19.04 -21.39 -9.56
C LEU A 50 -18.03 -21.94 -10.58
N ASP A 51 -18.01 -21.35 -11.78
CA ASP A 51 -17.08 -21.62 -12.87
C ASP A 51 -15.73 -20.89 -12.72
N GLY A 52 -15.55 -20.09 -11.66
CA GLY A 52 -14.35 -19.29 -11.43
C GLY A 52 -14.24 -18.02 -12.29
N SER A 53 -15.23 -17.72 -13.13
CA SER A 53 -15.24 -16.50 -13.95
C SER A 53 -15.81 -15.30 -13.16
N PRO A 54 -15.40 -14.05 -13.47
CA PRO A 54 -16.00 -12.87 -12.88
C PRO A 54 -17.52 -12.81 -13.11
N ARG A 55 -18.30 -12.65 -12.04
CA ARG A 55 -19.75 -12.48 -12.16
C ARG A 55 -20.07 -11.24 -13.00
N LYS A 56 -20.94 -11.41 -13.99
CA LYS A 56 -21.46 -10.33 -14.82
C LYS A 56 -22.81 -9.89 -14.29
N TRP A 57 -23.01 -8.58 -14.31
CA TRP A 57 -24.21 -7.95 -13.80
C TRP A 57 -24.84 -7.11 -14.90
N GLN A 58 -26.11 -7.37 -15.17
CA GLN A 58 -26.90 -6.65 -16.15
C GLN A 58 -27.85 -5.68 -15.46
N GLU A 59 -27.93 -4.46 -15.97
CA GLU A 59 -28.86 -3.48 -15.43
C GLU A 59 -30.31 -3.91 -15.68
N ILE A 60 -31.14 -3.83 -14.63
CA ILE A 60 -32.56 -4.18 -14.66
C ILE A 60 -33.48 -3.01 -14.30
N ALA A 61 -32.93 -1.99 -13.63
CA ALA A 61 -33.52 -0.68 -13.37
C ALA A 61 -32.35 0.30 -13.14
N PRO A 62 -32.56 1.63 -13.20
CA PRO A 62 -31.48 2.59 -13.01
C PRO A 62 -30.63 2.30 -11.77
N PHE A 63 -29.34 2.01 -11.96
CA PHE A 63 -28.37 1.65 -10.91
C PHE A 63 -28.70 0.37 -10.10
N VAL A 64 -29.63 -0.45 -10.60
CA VAL A 64 -29.94 -1.78 -10.05
C VAL A 64 -29.54 -2.82 -11.07
N TRP A 65 -28.65 -3.71 -10.64
CA TRP A 65 -28.02 -4.72 -11.47
C TRP A 65 -28.38 -6.11 -10.96
N ARG A 66 -28.56 -7.06 -11.87
CA ARG A 66 -28.81 -8.47 -11.55
C ARG A 66 -27.66 -9.32 -12.06
N ASN A 67 -27.19 -10.21 -11.21
CA ASN A 67 -26.23 -11.24 -11.60
C ASN A 67 -26.88 -12.14 -12.65
N VAL A 68 -26.21 -12.31 -13.79
CA VAL A 68 -26.70 -13.12 -14.91
C VAL A 68 -26.82 -14.60 -14.51
N ASP A 69 -25.92 -15.08 -13.65
CA ASP A 69 -25.80 -16.51 -13.35
C ASP A 69 -26.47 -16.94 -12.03
N GLY A 70 -26.69 -16.00 -11.10
CA GLY A 70 -27.02 -16.33 -9.70
C GLY A 70 -28.22 -15.59 -9.10
N GLY A 71 -28.92 -14.75 -9.88
CA GLY A 71 -30.13 -14.04 -9.42
C GLY A 71 -29.91 -12.92 -8.39
N ASP A 72 -28.74 -12.86 -7.74
CA ASP A 72 -28.31 -11.80 -6.82
C ASP A 72 -28.50 -10.41 -7.44
N ARG A 73 -28.77 -9.41 -6.59
CA ARG A 73 -28.87 -8.02 -7.03
C ARG A 73 -27.80 -7.15 -6.38
N LEU A 74 -27.40 -6.14 -7.13
CA LEU A 74 -26.54 -5.04 -6.69
C LEU A 74 -27.32 -3.76 -6.92
N ALA A 75 -27.40 -2.90 -5.91
CA ALA A 75 -28.03 -1.59 -6.05
C ALA A 75 -27.06 -0.50 -5.60
N ALA A 76 -26.92 0.55 -6.41
CA ALA A 76 -26.12 1.71 -6.08
C ALA A 76 -26.99 2.91 -5.69
N LYS A 77 -26.55 3.62 -4.66
CA LYS A 77 -27.08 4.92 -4.27
C LYS A 77 -26.31 6.00 -5.02
N VAL A 78 -27.07 6.85 -5.72
CA VAL A 78 -26.52 7.96 -6.50
C VAL A 78 -27.02 9.27 -5.95
N GLU A 79 -26.11 10.18 -5.67
CA GLU A 79 -26.42 11.54 -5.23
C GLU A 79 -25.61 12.52 -6.09
N ASN A 80 -26.25 13.59 -6.58
CA ASN A 80 -25.60 14.60 -7.41
C ASN A 80 -24.84 14.03 -8.63
N GLY A 81 -25.36 12.96 -9.24
CA GLY A 81 -24.73 12.30 -10.39
C GLY A 81 -23.51 11.45 -10.06
N GLN A 82 -23.20 11.22 -8.78
CA GLN A 82 -22.08 10.38 -8.34
C GLN A 82 -22.54 9.19 -7.51
N ILE A 83 -21.87 8.06 -7.66
CA ILE A 83 -22.10 6.89 -6.81
C ILE A 83 -21.60 7.22 -5.40
N VAL A 84 -22.47 7.16 -4.40
CA VAL A 84 -22.10 7.37 -2.99
C VAL A 84 -21.81 6.03 -2.30
N SER A 85 -22.60 5.01 -2.63
CA SER A 85 -22.36 3.66 -2.16
C SER A 85 -23.11 2.64 -3.02
N PHE A 86 -22.74 1.36 -2.92
CA PHE A 86 -23.58 0.28 -3.42
C PHE A 86 -23.64 -0.88 -2.44
N GLY A 87 -24.69 -1.69 -2.53
CA GLY A 87 -24.88 -2.91 -1.73
C GLY A 87 -25.16 -4.13 -2.60
N LEU A 88 -24.95 -5.31 -2.03
CA LEU A 88 -25.25 -6.62 -2.62
C LEU A 88 -26.32 -7.32 -1.78
N ASP A 89 -27.30 -7.95 -2.43
CA ASP A 89 -28.35 -8.72 -1.73
C ASP A 89 -27.80 -10.00 -1.07
N ALA A 90 -26.62 -10.47 -1.50
CA ALA A 90 -26.00 -11.70 -1.04
C ALA A 90 -25.42 -11.57 0.39
N GLY A 91 -26.28 -11.71 1.39
CA GLY A 91 -25.96 -12.21 2.74
C GLY A 91 -25.12 -11.33 3.67
N GLN A 92 -24.54 -10.22 3.20
CA GLN A 92 -23.82 -9.28 4.06
C GLN A 92 -24.34 -7.86 3.83
N SER A 93 -24.92 -7.27 4.87
CA SER A 93 -25.31 -5.85 4.91
C SER A 93 -24.09 -4.93 4.97
N VAL A 94 -23.16 -5.10 4.01
CA VAL A 94 -21.96 -4.32 3.81
C VAL A 94 -22.21 -3.44 2.60
N MET A 95 -22.16 -2.13 2.82
CA MET A 95 -22.16 -1.17 1.73
C MET A 95 -20.73 -0.95 1.27
N PHE A 96 -20.53 -0.69 -0.01
CA PHE A 96 -19.24 -0.38 -0.60
C PHE A 96 -19.24 1.10 -1.00
N GLU A 97 -18.25 1.84 -0.56
CA GLU A 97 -18.09 3.27 -0.85
C GLU A 97 -16.96 3.46 -1.86
N PRO A 98 -17.04 4.46 -2.78
CA PRO A 98 -15.94 4.78 -3.67
C PRO A 98 -14.65 5.08 -2.89
N VAL A 99 -13.54 4.55 -3.39
CA VAL A 99 -12.21 4.82 -2.81
C VAL A 99 -11.73 6.19 -3.31
N PRO A 100 -11.38 7.14 -2.42
CA PRO A 100 -10.75 8.38 -2.81
C PRO A 100 -9.44 8.14 -3.57
N TRP A 101 -9.12 9.01 -4.53
CA TRP A 101 -7.96 8.82 -5.40
C TRP A 101 -6.65 8.65 -4.63
N TRP A 102 -6.43 9.42 -3.56
CA TRP A 102 -5.21 9.37 -2.73
C TRP A 102 -5.06 8.06 -1.94
N TRP A 103 -6.10 7.24 -1.89
CA TRP A 103 -6.13 5.96 -1.17
C TRP A 103 -6.21 4.75 -2.10
N SER A 104 -6.21 4.97 -3.42
CA SER A 104 -6.50 3.92 -4.40
C SER A 104 -5.36 2.91 -4.54
N ALA A 105 -5.70 1.63 -4.37
CA ALA A 105 -4.80 0.50 -4.59
C ALA A 105 -4.27 0.44 -6.03
N ALA A 106 -4.96 1.08 -6.98
CA ALA A 106 -4.60 1.07 -8.40
C ALA A 106 -3.20 1.64 -8.66
N TRP A 107 -2.81 2.69 -7.94
CA TRP A 107 -1.49 3.31 -8.09
C TRP A 107 -0.62 3.09 -6.84
N LEU A 108 -1.22 3.02 -5.65
CA LEU A 108 -0.47 2.95 -4.42
C LEU A 108 0.26 1.61 -4.24
N LEU A 109 -0.37 0.49 -4.64
CA LEU A 109 0.28 -0.82 -4.58
C LEU A 109 1.47 -0.92 -5.53
N PRO A 110 1.36 -0.57 -6.83
CA PRO A 110 2.53 -0.54 -7.72
C PRO A 110 3.68 0.33 -7.19
N VAL A 111 3.38 1.53 -6.69
CA VAL A 111 4.40 2.45 -6.16
C VAL A 111 5.03 1.88 -4.89
N LEU A 112 4.24 1.27 -3.99
CA LEU A 112 4.74 0.58 -2.82
C LEU A 112 5.68 -0.59 -3.21
N PHE A 113 5.28 -1.46 -4.14
CA PHE A 113 6.12 -2.58 -4.56
C PHE A 113 7.44 -2.10 -5.20
N ALA A 114 7.39 -1.04 -6.01
CA ALA A 114 8.59 -0.42 -6.56
C ALA A 114 9.49 0.16 -5.46
N ALA A 115 8.91 0.83 -4.45
CA ALA A 115 9.64 1.36 -3.30
C ALA A 115 10.31 0.25 -2.48
N LEU A 116 9.57 -0.83 -2.16
CA LEU A 116 10.10 -1.99 -1.45
C LEU A 116 11.23 -2.67 -2.23
N ALA A 117 11.07 -2.83 -3.55
CA ALA A 117 12.10 -3.39 -4.41
C ALA A 117 13.38 -2.52 -4.40
N ALA A 118 13.26 -1.20 -4.49
CA ALA A 118 14.40 -0.29 -4.44
C ALA A 118 15.15 -0.34 -3.09
N LEU A 119 14.40 -0.34 -1.98
CA LEU A 119 14.97 -0.48 -0.64
C LEU A 119 15.65 -1.85 -0.45
N LEU A 120 15.04 -2.91 -0.96
CA LEU A 120 15.57 -4.27 -0.87
C LEU A 120 16.86 -4.41 -1.69
N LEU A 121 16.86 -3.94 -2.94
CA LEU A 121 18.05 -3.93 -3.80
C LEU A 121 19.20 -3.14 -3.14
N THR A 122 18.89 -2.02 -2.48
CA THR A 122 19.90 -1.22 -1.76
C THR A 122 20.46 -1.95 -0.54
N THR A 123 19.58 -2.64 0.20
CA THR A 123 19.94 -3.48 1.34
C THR A 123 20.83 -4.65 0.92
N LEU A 124 20.43 -5.38 -0.13
CA LEU A 124 21.18 -6.53 -0.67
C LEU A 124 22.49 -6.13 -1.35
N ALA A 125 22.56 -4.92 -1.93
CA ALA A 125 23.79 -4.41 -2.50
C ALA A 125 24.91 -4.28 -1.46
N TRP A 126 24.61 -4.25 -0.16
CA TRP A 126 25.62 -4.19 0.90
C TRP A 126 26.41 -5.49 1.11
N PRO A 127 25.78 -6.64 1.44
CA PRO A 127 26.48 -7.92 1.55
C PRO A 127 27.12 -8.33 0.22
N VAL A 128 26.44 -8.09 -0.91
CA VAL A 128 26.99 -8.38 -2.24
C VAL A 128 28.26 -7.57 -2.51
N SER A 129 28.25 -6.27 -2.24
CA SER A 129 29.45 -5.43 -2.40
C SER A 129 30.57 -5.86 -1.45
N ALA A 130 30.26 -6.26 -0.21
CA ALA A 130 31.24 -6.73 0.75
C ALA A 130 31.89 -8.05 0.30
N LEU A 131 31.09 -8.99 -0.22
CA LEU A 131 31.56 -10.26 -0.75
C LEU A 131 32.43 -10.07 -2.00
N VAL A 132 32.00 -9.22 -2.94
CA VAL A 132 32.77 -8.88 -4.15
C VAL A 132 34.10 -8.21 -3.77
N ARG A 133 34.13 -7.30 -2.80
CA ARG A 133 35.39 -6.69 -2.33
C ARG A 133 36.31 -7.71 -1.68
N ARG A 134 35.75 -8.62 -0.86
CA ARG A 134 36.53 -9.70 -0.24
C ARG A 134 37.10 -10.65 -1.29
N ARG A 135 36.38 -10.89 -2.40
CA ARG A 135 36.80 -11.82 -3.45
C ARG A 135 37.76 -11.19 -4.46
N TYR A 136 37.61 -9.91 -4.79
CA TYR A 136 38.36 -9.22 -5.85
C TYR A 136 39.32 -8.12 -5.33
N GLY A 137 39.44 -7.91 -4.02
CA GLY A 137 40.41 -6.99 -3.42
C GLY A 137 40.17 -5.50 -3.69
N VAL A 138 38.98 -5.10 -4.15
CA VAL A 138 38.68 -3.72 -4.57
C VAL A 138 38.51 -2.80 -3.36
N ALA A 139 39.30 -1.71 -3.29
CA ALA A 139 39.23 -0.71 -2.22
C ALA A 139 37.93 0.14 -2.28
N PHE A 140 37.46 0.60 -1.12
CA PHE A 140 36.30 1.50 -1.05
C PHE A 140 36.69 2.93 -1.41
N GLY A 141 36.46 3.35 -2.65
CA GLY A 141 36.85 4.66 -3.16
C GLY A 141 35.99 5.86 -2.75
N LEU A 142 35.01 5.70 -1.85
CA LEU A 142 34.22 6.84 -1.35
C LEU A 142 34.83 7.38 -0.06
N THR A 143 35.10 8.68 -0.02
CA THR A 143 35.66 9.41 1.12
C THR A 143 34.73 10.53 1.59
N GLY A 144 34.92 11.03 2.81
CA GLY A 144 34.20 12.21 3.33
C GLY A 144 32.68 12.05 3.47
N ILE A 145 31.95 13.11 3.13
CA ILE A 145 30.47 13.21 3.23
C ILE A 145 29.79 12.16 2.36
N ASP A 146 30.37 11.88 1.20
CA ASP A 146 29.91 10.91 0.23
C ASP A 146 29.90 9.46 0.76
N ALA A 147 30.88 9.11 1.59
CA ALA A 147 30.94 7.82 2.28
C ALA A 147 29.90 7.72 3.40
N ARG A 148 29.68 8.82 4.15
CA ARG A 148 28.68 8.89 5.22
C ARG A 148 27.27 8.78 4.66
N ALA A 149 26.93 9.55 3.63
CA ALA A 149 25.64 9.49 2.96
C ALA A 149 25.34 8.07 2.45
N HIS A 150 26.33 7.43 1.82
CA HIS A 150 26.21 6.06 1.31
C HIS A 150 25.98 5.01 2.41
N ARG A 151 26.59 5.15 3.59
CA ARG A 151 26.38 4.24 4.72
C ARG A 151 25.03 4.49 5.40
N LEU A 152 24.71 5.76 5.67
CA LEU A 152 23.49 6.14 6.38
C LEU A 152 22.23 5.77 5.59
N VAL A 153 22.20 6.00 4.28
CA VAL A 153 21.03 5.63 3.46
C VAL A 153 20.80 4.11 3.43
N ARG A 154 21.87 3.31 3.49
CA ARG A 154 21.77 1.85 3.56
C ARG A 154 21.28 1.37 4.91
N ILE A 155 21.82 1.91 6.00
CA ILE A 155 21.34 1.63 7.37
C ILE A 155 19.86 2.02 7.46
N ALA A 156 19.50 3.21 7.02
CA ALA A 156 18.11 3.66 6.97
C ALA A 156 17.22 2.71 6.14
N SER A 157 17.69 2.25 4.97
CA SER A 157 16.93 1.29 4.14
C SER A 157 16.67 -0.03 4.86
N VAL A 158 17.69 -0.59 5.53
CA VAL A 158 17.56 -1.82 6.33
C VAL A 158 16.55 -1.62 7.46
N LEU A 159 16.68 -0.53 8.19
CA LEU A 159 15.84 -0.19 9.34
C LEU A 159 14.38 0.05 8.93
N VAL A 160 14.15 0.75 7.82
CA VAL A 160 12.81 0.95 7.26
C VAL A 160 12.20 -0.39 6.85
N LEU A 161 12.92 -1.24 6.13
CA LEU A 161 12.43 -2.57 5.73
C LEU A 161 12.14 -3.48 6.93
N ALA A 162 13.03 -3.51 7.94
CA ALA A 162 12.81 -4.28 9.15
C ALA A 162 11.54 -3.81 9.90
N THR A 163 11.32 -2.49 9.93
CA THR A 163 10.11 -1.91 10.53
C THR A 163 8.85 -2.29 9.75
N ILE A 164 8.89 -2.24 8.41
CA ILE A 164 7.77 -2.70 7.56
C ILE A 164 7.49 -4.19 7.81
N LEU A 165 8.54 -5.02 7.87
CA LEU A 165 8.39 -6.45 8.12
C LEU A 165 7.76 -6.73 9.49
N ALA A 166 8.18 -6.01 10.54
CA ALA A 166 7.58 -6.11 11.87
C ALA A 166 6.07 -5.77 11.84
N TRP A 167 5.67 -4.76 11.09
CA TRP A 167 4.25 -4.42 10.89
C TRP A 167 3.47 -5.51 10.14
N VAL A 168 4.05 -6.06 9.07
CA VAL A 168 3.43 -7.17 8.33
C VAL A 168 3.21 -8.38 9.24
N VAL A 169 4.22 -8.76 10.03
CA VAL A 169 4.11 -9.87 10.99
C VAL A 169 3.05 -9.58 12.05
N LEU A 170 3.04 -8.38 12.63
CA LEU A 170 2.05 -7.99 13.64
C LEU A 170 0.61 -8.09 13.08
N ILE A 171 0.35 -7.50 11.91
CA ILE A 171 -0.97 -7.54 11.27
C ILE A 171 -1.39 -8.97 10.97
N GLN A 172 -0.47 -9.82 10.49
CA GLN A 172 -0.76 -11.24 10.25
C GLN A 172 -1.10 -11.99 11.54
N LEU A 173 -0.33 -11.80 12.61
CA LEU A 173 -0.59 -12.43 13.92
C LEU A 173 -1.98 -12.05 14.44
N MET A 174 -2.30 -10.75 14.43
CA MET A 174 -3.59 -10.25 14.92
C MET A 174 -4.76 -10.64 14.02
N SER A 175 -4.55 -10.81 12.72
CA SER A 175 -5.59 -11.29 11.80
C SER A 175 -5.84 -12.80 11.92
N SER A 176 -4.85 -13.55 12.40
CA SER A 176 -4.94 -15.01 12.53
C SER A 176 -5.58 -15.49 13.84
N ASP A 177 -5.41 -14.76 14.94
CA ASP A 177 -5.86 -15.21 16.25
C ASP A 177 -6.23 -14.02 17.15
N PHE A 178 -7.46 -14.04 17.68
CA PHE A 178 -8.02 -12.98 18.52
C PHE A 178 -7.26 -12.79 19.83
N LYS A 179 -6.47 -13.77 20.29
CA LYS A 179 -5.65 -13.64 21.52
C LYS A 179 -4.65 -12.48 21.46
N TRP A 180 -4.23 -12.08 20.25
CA TRP A 180 -3.28 -10.98 20.04
C TRP A 180 -3.94 -9.59 20.05
N LEU A 181 -5.27 -9.51 20.17
CA LEU A 181 -6.02 -8.25 20.31
C LEU A 181 -6.21 -7.84 21.79
N GLY A 182 -5.58 -8.55 22.73
CA GLY A 182 -5.70 -8.26 24.16
C GLY A 182 -4.77 -7.14 24.65
N PRO A 183 -5.02 -6.57 25.84
CA PRO A 183 -4.26 -5.43 26.39
C PRO A 183 -2.75 -5.64 26.54
N GLY A 184 -2.30 -6.91 26.59
CA GLY A 184 -0.87 -7.24 26.66
C GLY A 184 -0.07 -6.79 25.43
N MET A 185 -0.73 -6.53 24.29
CA MET A 185 -0.08 -6.05 23.06
C MET A 185 0.03 -4.53 22.97
N ASP A 186 -0.65 -3.77 23.82
CA ASP A 186 -0.74 -2.32 23.73
C ASP A 186 0.63 -1.64 23.84
N GLY A 187 1.50 -2.16 24.74
CA GLY A 187 2.86 -1.68 24.89
C GLY A 187 3.73 -1.94 23.65
N TRP A 188 3.62 -3.13 23.06
CA TRP A 188 4.34 -3.50 21.84
C TRP A 188 3.87 -2.71 20.62
N ILE A 189 2.56 -2.48 20.50
CA ILE A 189 1.96 -1.69 19.43
C ILE A 189 2.41 -0.23 19.55
N SER A 190 2.35 0.35 20.74
CA SER A 190 2.81 1.72 20.97
C SER A 190 4.29 1.88 20.65
N PHE A 191 5.13 0.92 21.06
CA PHE A 191 6.54 0.88 20.69
C PHE A 191 6.73 0.80 19.18
N LEU A 192 6.01 -0.07 18.49
CA LEU A 192 6.15 -0.25 17.04
C LEU A 192 5.65 0.97 16.24
N ARG A 193 4.63 1.68 16.72
CA ARG A 193 4.16 2.95 16.14
C ARG A 193 5.18 4.07 16.32
N LEU A 194 5.81 4.16 17.50
CA LEU A 194 6.92 5.07 17.75
C LEU A 194 8.15 4.72 16.89
N LEU A 195 8.46 3.43 16.77
CA LEU A 195 9.54 2.96 15.91
C LEU A 195 9.26 3.34 14.44
N ALA A 196 8.03 3.12 13.95
CA ALA A 196 7.63 3.54 12.61
C ALA A 196 7.74 5.04 12.40
N LEU A 197 7.32 5.85 13.38
CA LEU A 197 7.50 7.31 13.34
C LEU A 197 8.98 7.66 13.13
N VAL A 198 9.85 7.16 14.00
CA VAL A 198 11.29 7.46 13.96
C VAL A 198 11.93 6.96 12.67
N MET A 199 11.63 5.72 12.28
CA MET A 199 12.27 5.07 11.14
C MET A 199 11.77 5.60 9.79
N PHE A 200 10.47 5.87 9.64
CA PHE A 200 9.94 6.37 8.38
C PHE A 200 10.28 7.84 8.17
N VAL A 201 10.19 8.68 9.22
CA VAL A 201 10.58 10.09 9.15
C VAL A 201 12.09 10.21 9.02
N GLY A 202 12.86 9.54 9.88
CA GLY A 202 14.32 9.55 9.84
C GLY A 202 14.86 8.96 8.54
N GLY A 203 14.29 7.85 8.06
CA GLY A 203 14.65 7.23 6.79
C GLY A 203 14.36 8.14 5.59
N SER A 204 13.25 8.88 5.61
CA SER A 204 12.93 9.87 4.58
C SER A 204 13.91 11.05 4.61
N ALA A 205 14.23 11.58 5.80
CA ALA A 205 15.19 12.67 5.95
C ALA A 205 16.60 12.27 5.47
N VAL A 206 17.07 11.08 5.85
CA VAL A 206 18.36 10.54 5.41
C VAL A 206 18.38 10.29 3.91
N ALA A 207 17.31 9.75 3.33
CA ALA A 207 17.23 9.48 1.90
C ALA A 207 17.20 10.79 1.07
N LEU A 208 16.47 11.80 1.52
CA LEU A 208 16.46 13.14 0.92
C LEU A 208 17.83 13.80 1.00
N TRP A 209 18.48 13.75 2.15
CA TRP A 209 19.84 14.26 2.30
C TRP A 209 20.82 13.54 1.38
N ASN A 210 20.76 12.21 1.32
CA ASN A 210 21.58 11.42 0.41
C ASN A 210 21.34 11.80 -1.06
N ALA A 211 20.08 11.98 -1.48
CA ALA A 211 19.76 12.44 -2.83
C ALA A 211 20.37 13.83 -3.11
N TRP A 212 20.23 14.76 -2.17
CA TRP A 212 20.80 16.11 -2.28
C TRP A 212 22.32 16.10 -2.44
N VAL A 213 23.03 15.30 -1.63
CA VAL A 213 24.50 15.14 -1.74
C VAL A 213 24.88 14.52 -3.08
N VAL A 214 24.25 13.41 -3.45
CA VAL A 214 24.63 12.64 -4.64
C VAL A 214 24.34 13.39 -5.94
N VAL A 215 23.22 14.11 -6.02
CA VAL A 215 22.87 14.90 -7.23
C VAL A 215 23.89 16.02 -7.47
N ARG A 216 24.41 16.64 -6.40
CA ARG A 216 25.43 17.70 -6.45
C ARG A 216 26.86 17.20 -6.63
N SER A 217 27.08 15.89 -6.49
CA SER A 217 28.41 15.28 -6.68
C SER A 217 28.74 14.98 -8.15
N GLU A 218 30.02 14.70 -8.45
CA GLU A 218 30.49 14.23 -9.76
C GLU A 218 30.19 12.74 -10.03
N ARG A 219 29.30 12.12 -9.23
CA ARG A 219 28.93 10.72 -9.42
C ARG A 219 28.24 10.49 -10.76
N ARG A 220 28.38 9.25 -11.26
CA ARG A 220 27.70 8.77 -12.47
C ARG A 220 26.18 9.03 -12.39
N TRP A 221 25.57 9.34 -13.52
CA TRP A 221 24.13 9.64 -13.62
C TRP A 221 23.24 8.56 -12.99
N LEU A 222 23.60 7.27 -13.12
CA LEU A 222 22.89 6.16 -12.49
C LEU A 222 22.84 6.28 -10.96
N ALA A 223 23.90 6.74 -10.31
CA ALA A 223 23.91 6.95 -8.87
C ALA A 223 22.98 8.10 -8.47
N LYS A 224 22.89 9.15 -9.31
CA LYS A 224 21.97 10.27 -9.11
C LYS A 224 20.53 9.81 -9.21
N VAL A 225 20.17 9.09 -10.28
CA VAL A 225 18.82 8.53 -10.46
C VAL A 225 18.47 7.60 -9.29
N TRP A 226 19.35 6.66 -8.92
CA TRP A 226 19.09 5.74 -7.81
C TRP A 226 18.92 6.45 -6.47
N SER A 227 19.66 7.53 -6.22
CA SER A 227 19.50 8.33 -5.00
C SER A 227 18.13 8.99 -4.89
N VAL A 228 17.59 9.48 -6.02
CA VAL A 228 16.24 10.04 -6.09
C VAL A 228 15.18 8.96 -5.93
N VAL A 229 15.37 7.80 -6.56
CA VAL A 229 14.48 6.63 -6.40
C VAL A 229 14.38 6.23 -4.93
N LEU A 230 15.49 6.21 -4.18
CA LEU A 230 15.47 5.91 -2.75
C LEU A 230 14.76 6.97 -1.91
N ALA A 231 14.91 8.25 -2.25
CA ALA A 231 14.17 9.32 -1.58
C ALA A 231 12.66 9.15 -1.80
N VAL A 232 12.23 8.89 -3.05
CA VAL A 232 10.82 8.64 -3.37
C VAL A 232 10.30 7.37 -2.68
N ALA A 233 11.13 6.31 -2.59
CA ALA A 233 10.76 5.08 -1.90
C ALA A 233 10.51 5.31 -0.41
N CYS A 234 11.41 6.00 0.30
CA CYS A 234 11.22 6.33 1.71
C CYS A 234 9.99 7.24 1.92
N LEU A 235 9.80 8.24 1.06
CA LEU A 235 8.64 9.13 1.11
C LEU A 235 7.32 8.39 0.88
N THR A 236 7.30 7.41 -0.03
CA THR A 236 6.14 6.55 -0.26
C THR A 236 5.79 5.76 0.99
N VAL A 237 6.79 5.14 1.63
CA VAL A 237 6.58 4.39 2.88
C VAL A 237 6.08 5.31 3.99
N LEU A 238 6.65 6.51 4.13
CA LEU A 238 6.19 7.50 5.10
C LEU A 238 4.74 7.94 4.82
N TYR A 239 4.41 8.20 3.55
CA TYR A 239 3.07 8.55 3.12
C TYR A 239 2.04 7.49 3.53
N ILE A 240 2.32 6.21 3.23
CA ILE A 240 1.49 5.08 3.66
C ILE A 240 1.44 5.01 5.19
N GLY A 241 2.58 5.21 5.86
CA GLY A 241 2.65 5.20 7.31
C GLY A 241 1.70 6.21 7.96
N ILE A 242 1.58 7.40 7.37
CA ILE A 242 0.69 8.47 7.83
C ILE A 242 -0.76 8.16 7.45
N VAL A 243 -1.02 7.88 6.18
CA VAL A 243 -2.37 7.67 5.63
C VAL A 243 -3.10 6.51 6.30
N PHE A 244 -2.36 5.46 6.65
CA PHE A 244 -2.91 4.25 7.26
C PHE A 244 -2.70 4.19 8.77
N HIS A 245 -2.36 5.31 9.42
CA HIS A 245 -2.24 5.39 10.89
C HIS A 245 -1.23 4.42 11.52
N ILE A 246 -0.26 3.93 10.74
CA ILE A 246 0.86 3.12 11.22
C ILE A 246 1.77 3.97 12.11
N VAL A 247 1.97 5.22 11.70
CA VAL A 247 2.68 6.23 12.49
C VAL A 247 1.72 6.78 13.55
N GLY A 248 2.17 6.86 14.80
CA GLY A 248 1.39 7.45 15.89
C GLY A 248 1.94 7.09 17.27
N TYR A 249 1.18 7.43 18.32
CA TYR A 249 1.56 7.20 19.71
C TYR A 249 0.56 6.35 20.50
N SER A 250 -0.70 6.26 20.07
CA SER A 250 -1.74 5.54 20.82
C SER A 250 -1.82 4.06 20.48
N ALA A 251 -2.32 3.23 21.40
CA ALA A 251 -2.62 1.83 21.15
C ALA A 251 -4.10 1.60 20.75
N ASN A 252 -4.80 2.59 20.22
CA ASN A 252 -6.19 2.38 19.81
C ASN A 252 -6.21 1.67 18.44
N TYR A 253 -6.67 0.41 18.41
CA TYR A 253 -6.71 -0.42 17.20
C TYR A 253 -8.00 -1.18 16.94
#